data_AF-A0A1B8CYK4-F1
#
_entry.id   AF-A0A1B8CYK4-F1
#
_cell.length_a   1.000
_cell.length_b   1.000
_cell.length_c   1.000
_cell.angle_alpha   90.00
_cell.angle_beta   90.00
_cell.angle_gamma   90.00
#
_symmetry.space_group_name_H-M   'P 1'
#
loop_
_entity.id
_entity.type
_entity.pdbx_description
1 polymer ?
#
loop_
_entity_poly.entity_id
_entity_poly.type
_entity_poly.pdbx_seq_one_letter_code
_entity_poly.pdbx_strand_id
1 'polypeptide(L)'
;MVTDDPIRQGNDGWFGGANANTARSVFTSYERDLAKSAWSNNSARLSRDSFLPFASCSLCLMPAQSPVSCSHGHIFCRECALSNILAQKKEIKRMEKVAERELAEAQDVALKDDEEAKKRAVEEFERVQMGLQAKVGAGRSIVGRHSSTVVVEEDVVGGK
;
A
#
# COMPACT_ATOMS: atom_id res chain seq x y z
N MET A 1 31.23 18.40 -41.61
CA MET A 1 30.62 19.06 -42.78
C MET A 1 29.12 18.88 -42.70
N VAL A 2 28.43 19.87 -42.14
CA VAL A 2 27.07 20.42 -42.45
C VAL A 2 27.00 21.65 -41.52
N THR A 3 27.77 22.70 -41.84
CA THR A 3 27.29 24.02 -42.31
C THR A 3 26.45 24.75 -41.28
N ASP A 4 27.10 25.77 -40.69
CA ASP A 4 26.51 26.95 -40.08
C ASP A 4 25.36 27.54 -40.89
N ASP A 5 24.34 28.04 -40.19
CA ASP A 5 23.51 29.13 -40.70
C ASP A 5 23.23 30.15 -39.57
N PRO A 6 23.59 31.43 -39.74
CA PRO A 6 23.44 32.46 -38.72
C PRO A 6 22.21 33.34 -38.98
N ILE A 7 21.29 33.43 -38.02
CA ILE A 7 20.31 34.52 -37.98
C ILE A 7 20.27 35.13 -36.58
N ARG A 8 20.74 36.38 -36.53
CA ARG A 8 20.73 37.33 -35.43
C ARG A 8 19.47 38.20 -35.54
N GLN A 9 18.73 38.34 -34.43
CA GLN A 9 17.76 39.41 -34.02
C GLN A 9 16.70 38.71 -33.13
N GLY A 10 16.59 38.92 -31.82
CA GLY A 10 16.39 40.20 -31.11
C GLY A 10 14.90 40.32 -30.77
N ASN A 11 14.51 39.98 -29.53
CA ASN A 11 13.40 40.59 -28.75
C ASN A 11 13.06 39.75 -27.50
N ASP A 12 13.38 40.32 -26.33
CA ASP A 12 12.42 40.64 -25.27
C ASP A 12 11.45 39.53 -24.84
N GLY A 13 11.97 38.35 -24.52
CA GLY A 13 11.19 37.26 -23.94
C GLY A 13 11.42 37.14 -22.44
N TRP A 14 10.53 37.76 -21.66
CA TRP A 14 10.28 37.50 -20.24
C TRP A 14 10.93 36.20 -19.70
N PHE A 15 12.00 36.33 -18.90
CA PHE A 15 12.46 35.25 -18.01
C PHE A 15 11.44 35.10 -16.87
N GLY A 16 10.26 34.58 -17.22
CA GLY A 16 9.35 33.97 -16.27
C GLY A 16 9.94 32.62 -15.89
N GLY A 17 10.55 32.55 -14.70
CA GLY A 17 10.83 31.29 -14.03
C GLY A 17 9.51 30.56 -13.80
N ALA A 18 9.12 29.72 -14.76
CA ALA A 18 7.96 28.86 -14.63
C ALA A 18 8.30 27.77 -13.62
N ASN A 19 7.81 27.92 -12.39
CA ASN A 19 7.72 26.84 -11.42
C ASN A 19 6.62 25.88 -11.90
N ALA A 20 6.95 25.11 -12.94
CA ALA A 20 6.02 24.18 -13.56
C ALA A 20 6.10 22.86 -12.77
N ASN A 21 5.25 22.75 -11.75
CA ASN A 21 4.81 21.47 -11.20
C ASN A 21 4.05 20.71 -12.31
N THR A 22 4.79 20.21 -13.30
CA THR A 22 4.24 19.35 -14.34
C THR A 22 4.17 17.94 -13.75
N ALA A 23 3.00 17.31 -13.85
CA ALA A 23 2.71 15.95 -13.42
C ALA A 23 3.45 14.88 -14.27
N ARG A 24 4.73 15.09 -14.56
CA ARG A 24 5.59 14.19 -15.30
C ARG A 24 6.31 13.30 -14.29
N SER A 25 6.18 11.98 -14.42
CA SER A 25 6.79 10.97 -13.53
C SER A 25 8.33 10.89 -13.63
N VAL A 26 8.96 11.84 -14.32
CA VAL A 26 10.40 11.87 -14.54
C VAL A 26 10.95 13.14 -13.91
N PHE A 27 11.71 12.95 -12.83
CA PHE A 27 12.45 14.04 -12.19
C PHE A 27 13.25 14.83 -13.22
N THR A 28 13.07 16.14 -13.23
CA THR A 28 13.93 17.06 -13.98
C THR A 28 15.38 16.91 -13.50
N SER A 29 16.37 17.31 -14.31
CA SER A 29 17.77 17.25 -13.89
C SER A 29 18.00 17.96 -12.54
N TYR A 30 17.37 19.13 -12.37
CA TYR A 30 17.41 19.91 -11.14
C TYR A 30 16.81 19.17 -9.94
N GLU A 31 15.61 18.60 -10.08
CA GLU A 31 14.99 17.81 -9.00
C GLU A 31 15.80 16.55 -8.70
N ARG A 32 16.45 15.95 -9.71
CA ARG A 32 17.31 14.79 -9.54
C ARG A 32 18.57 15.15 -8.77
N ASP A 33 19.12 16.34 -8.96
CA ASP A 33 20.30 16.81 -8.23
C ASP A 33 19.95 17.26 -6.80
N LEU A 34 18.77 17.82 -6.58
CA LEU A 34 18.22 18.06 -5.23
C LEU A 34 17.92 16.74 -4.49
N ALA A 35 17.34 15.76 -5.18
CA ALA A 35 17.10 14.43 -4.65
C ALA A 35 18.42 13.71 -4.34
N LYS A 36 19.46 13.87 -5.17
CA LYS A 36 20.81 13.33 -4.88
C LYS A 36 21.45 14.01 -3.67
N SER A 37 21.30 15.31 -3.49
CA SER A 37 21.87 15.96 -2.31
C SER A 37 21.15 15.55 -1.02
N ALA A 38 19.83 15.30 -1.10
CA ALA A 38 19.02 14.86 0.04
C ALA A 38 19.07 13.34 0.32
N TRP A 39 19.21 12.50 -0.71
CA TRP A 39 19.07 11.04 -0.62
C TRP A 39 20.26 10.24 -1.18
N SER A 40 21.33 10.87 -1.67
CA SER A 40 22.55 10.11 -1.96
C SER A 40 23.23 9.70 -0.66
N ASN A 41 23.88 8.53 -0.70
CA ASN A 41 24.63 8.00 0.42
C ASN A 41 25.93 8.81 0.57
N ASN A 42 25.83 9.96 1.24
CA ASN A 42 26.94 10.89 1.41
C ASN A 42 27.77 10.44 2.62
N SER A 43 28.98 9.94 2.40
CA SER A 43 29.90 9.56 3.48
C SER A 43 30.57 10.82 4.04
N ALA A 44 29.95 11.46 5.03
CA ALA A 44 30.56 12.55 5.77
C ALA A 44 31.40 11.99 6.93
N ARG A 45 32.58 12.58 7.18
CA ARG A 45 33.36 12.29 8.39
C ARG A 45 32.65 12.93 9.58
N LEU A 46 32.01 12.12 10.42
CA LEU A 46 31.33 12.58 11.63
C LEU A 46 32.35 13.01 12.69
N SER A 47 32.14 14.19 13.27
CA SER A 47 32.93 14.69 14.40
C SER A 47 32.35 14.17 15.71
N ARG A 48 33.06 14.38 16.83
CA ARG A 48 32.59 14.00 18.17
C ARG A 48 31.20 14.56 18.49
N ASP A 49 30.91 15.77 18.02
CA ASP A 49 29.65 16.46 18.28
C ASP A 49 28.47 15.86 17.50
N SER A 50 28.74 14.99 16.53
CA SER A 50 27.72 14.19 15.84
C SER A 50 27.24 13.00 16.67
N PHE A 51 27.97 12.62 17.72
CA PHE A 51 27.58 11.52 18.60
C PHE A 51 26.94 12.05 19.88
N LEU A 52 26.01 11.25 20.42
CA LEU A 52 25.43 11.55 21.71
C LEU A 52 26.50 11.42 22.81
N PRO A 53 26.61 12.38 23.75
CA PRO A 53 27.54 12.29 24.87
C PRO A 53 27.33 11.01 25.70
N PHE A 54 28.41 10.55 26.33
CA PHE A 54 28.35 9.41 27.25
C PHE A 54 27.34 9.69 28.38
N ALA A 55 26.58 8.65 28.75
CA ALA A 55 25.54 8.69 29.80
C ALA A 55 24.33 9.62 29.52
N SER A 56 24.11 10.03 28.28
CA SER A 56 22.85 10.69 27.89
C SER A 56 21.70 9.69 27.76
N CYS A 57 20.50 10.14 28.09
CA CYS A 57 19.28 9.37 27.92
C CYS A 57 18.91 9.24 26.45
N SER A 58 18.64 8.02 25.97
CA SER A 58 18.25 7.78 24.57
C SER A 58 16.82 8.23 24.21
N LEU A 59 16.04 8.74 25.18
CA LEU A 59 14.67 9.24 24.93
C LEU A 59 14.64 10.78 24.89
N CYS A 60 15.22 11.46 25.88
CA CYS A 60 15.23 12.93 25.92
C CYS A 60 16.51 13.56 25.38
N LEU A 61 17.53 12.76 25.04
CA LEU A 61 18.84 13.18 24.50
C LEU A 61 19.66 14.11 25.41
N MET A 62 19.19 14.33 26.64
CA MET A 62 19.89 15.06 27.69
C MET A 62 20.71 14.11 28.57
N PRO A 63 21.68 14.61 29.35
CA PRO A 63 22.35 13.82 30.39
C PRO A 63 21.33 13.11 31.30
N ALA A 64 21.49 11.80 31.49
CA ALA A 64 20.47 11.00 32.16
C ALA A 64 20.36 11.34 33.65
N GLN A 65 19.15 11.68 34.10
CA GLN A 65 18.84 11.86 35.52
C GLN A 65 18.31 10.55 36.10
N SER A 66 18.87 10.10 37.22
CA SER A 66 18.57 8.78 37.83
C SER A 66 18.60 7.65 36.77
N PRO A 67 19.79 7.35 36.21
CA PRO A 67 19.90 6.50 35.04
C PRO A 67 19.42 5.07 35.33
N VAL A 68 18.68 4.52 34.37
CA VAL A 68 18.32 3.11 34.32
C VAL A 68 18.82 2.53 32.99
N SER A 69 19.26 1.28 33.01
CA SER A 69 19.70 0.57 31.80
C SER A 69 18.72 -0.55 31.42
N CYS A 70 18.61 -0.80 30.13
CA CYS A 70 17.99 -2.04 29.65
C CYS A 70 19.03 -3.16 29.53
N SER A 71 18.57 -4.40 29.28
CA SER A 71 19.45 -5.56 29.06
C SER A 71 20.45 -5.40 27.91
N HIS A 72 20.15 -4.52 26.95
CA HIS A 72 21.00 -4.24 25.80
C HIS A 72 22.02 -3.11 26.06
N GLY A 73 22.00 -2.50 27.25
CA GLY A 73 22.97 -1.47 27.65
C GLY A 73 22.61 -0.04 27.25
N HIS A 74 21.41 0.22 26.72
CA HIS A 74 20.94 1.60 26.50
C HIS A 74 20.60 2.29 27.82
N ILE A 75 20.88 3.60 27.93
CA ILE A 75 20.70 4.40 29.14
C ILE A 75 19.48 5.32 29.00
N PHE A 76 18.68 5.41 30.06
CA PHE A 76 17.48 6.26 30.11
C PHE A 76 17.34 6.99 31.43
N CYS A 77 16.65 8.14 31.44
CA CYS A 77 16.09 8.67 32.67
C CYS A 77 14.98 7.73 33.16
N ARG A 78 14.90 7.51 34.47
CA ARG A 78 13.85 6.67 35.07
C ARG A 78 12.44 7.11 34.67
N GLU A 79 12.17 8.42 34.69
CA GLU A 79 10.87 8.97 34.30
C GLU A 79 10.55 8.75 32.82
N CYS A 80 11.53 8.96 31.92
CA CYS A 80 11.34 8.81 30.48
C CYS A 80 11.08 7.34 30.12
N ALA A 81 11.81 6.41 30.74
CA ALA A 81 11.60 4.99 30.51
C ALA A 81 10.19 4.56 30.91
N LEU A 82 9.73 4.98 32.10
CA LEU A 82 8.40 4.63 32.60
C LEU A 82 7.28 5.25 31.77
N SER A 83 7.39 6.53 31.43
CA SER A 83 6.38 7.20 30.61
C SER A 83 6.25 6.59 29.22
N ASN A 84 7.38 6.26 28.58
CA ASN A 84 7.39 5.57 27.28
C ASN A 84 6.75 4.18 27.37
N ILE A 85 7.07 3.38 28.38
CA ILE A 85 6.47 2.04 28.56
C ILE A 85 4.95 2.14 28.76
N LEU A 86 4.49 3.12 29.55
CA LEU A 86 3.05 3.32 29.76
C LEU A 86 2.34 3.77 28.49
N ALA A 87 2.95 4.67 27.71
CA ALA A 87 2.43 5.12 26.43
C ALA A 87 2.33 3.95 25.43
N GLN A 88 3.39 3.14 25.31
CA GLN A 88 3.41 1.96 24.44
C GLN A 88 2.33 0.94 24.85
N LYS A 89 2.20 0.63 26.14
CA LYS A 89 1.15 -0.28 26.62
C LYS A 89 -0.25 0.23 26.31
N LYS A 90 -0.48 1.54 26.41
CA LYS A 90 -1.76 2.15 26.07
C LYS A 90 -2.05 2.06 24.57
N GLU A 91 -1.05 2.34 23.74
CA GLU A 91 -1.21 2.28 22.28
C GLU A 91 -1.41 0.84 21.79
N ILE A 92 -0.66 -0.14 22.32
CA ILE A 92 -0.86 -1.57 22.02
C ILE A 92 -2.31 -1.98 22.31
N LYS A 93 -2.84 -1.67 23.50
CA LYS A 93 -4.24 -1.98 23.84
C LYS A 93 -5.25 -1.31 22.92
N ARG A 94 -4.96 -0.08 22.47
CA ARG A 94 -5.82 0.62 21.53
C ARG A 94 -5.83 -0.08 20.17
N MET A 95 -4.65 -0.46 19.68
CA MET A 95 -4.49 -1.16 18.40
C MET A 95 -5.10 -2.57 18.45
N GLU A 96 -4.92 -3.32 19.53
CA GLU A 96 -5.56 -4.62 19.76
C GLU A 96 -7.09 -4.50 19.67
N LYS A 97 -7.69 -3.49 20.31
CA LYS A 97 -9.15 -3.26 20.24
C LYS A 97 -9.65 -2.85 18.85
N VAL A 98 -8.81 -2.20 18.04
CA VAL A 98 -9.16 -1.88 16.65
C VAL A 98 -9.09 -3.15 15.81
N ALA A 99 -8.02 -3.91 15.92
CA ALA A 99 -7.85 -5.17 15.20
C ALA A 99 -8.95 -6.20 15.54
N GLU A 100 -9.35 -6.29 16.82
CA GLU A 100 -10.46 -7.16 17.24
C GLU A 100 -11.79 -6.75 16.59
N ARG A 101 -12.07 -5.45 16.49
CA ARG A 101 -13.27 -4.95 15.82
C ARG A 101 -13.25 -5.19 14.32
N GLU A 102 -12.12 -4.92 13.68
CA GLU A 102 -11.94 -5.20 12.24
C GLU A 102 -12.10 -6.70 11.93
N LEU A 103 -11.58 -7.58 12.81
CA LEU A 103 -11.75 -9.02 12.66
C LEU A 103 -13.21 -9.45 12.83
N ALA A 104 -13.93 -8.90 13.82
CA ALA A 104 -15.35 -9.18 14.02
C ALA A 104 -16.20 -8.72 12.83
N GLU A 105 -15.97 -7.50 12.34
CA GLU A 105 -16.65 -6.96 11.16
C GLU A 105 -16.37 -7.80 9.91
N ALA A 106 -15.12 -8.23 9.70
CA ALA A 106 -14.76 -9.10 8.59
C ALA A 106 -15.43 -10.48 8.68
N GLN A 107 -15.55 -11.05 9.88
CA GLN A 107 -16.28 -12.30 10.10
C GLN A 107 -17.78 -12.13 9.81
N ASP A 108 -18.40 -11.06 10.28
CA ASP A 108 -19.82 -10.78 10.02
C ASP A 108 -20.12 -10.60 8.52
N VAL A 109 -19.22 -9.94 7.79
CA VAL A 109 -19.33 -9.82 6.33
C VAL A 109 -19.17 -11.19 5.66
N ALA A 110 -18.15 -11.97 6.03
CA ALA A 110 -17.93 -13.29 5.46
C ALA A 110 -19.12 -14.24 5.70
N LEU A 111 -19.74 -14.20 6.90
CA LEU A 111 -20.93 -14.99 7.20
C LEU A 111 -22.12 -14.59 6.33
N LYS A 112 -22.32 -13.28 6.11
CA LYS A 112 -23.38 -12.77 5.22
C LYS A 112 -23.15 -13.17 3.76
N ASP A 113 -21.91 -13.06 3.29
CA ASP A 113 -21.53 -13.45 1.93
C ASP A 113 -21.71 -14.95 1.71
N ASP A 114 -21.35 -15.79 2.70
CA ASP A 114 -21.57 -17.23 2.67
C ASP A 114 -23.06 -17.60 2.64
N GLU A 115 -23.89 -16.92 3.43
CA GLU A 115 -25.34 -17.10 3.41
C GLU A 115 -25.95 -16.70 2.07
N GLU A 116 -25.51 -15.60 1.49
CA GLU A 116 -25.98 -15.15 0.18
C GLU A 116 -25.53 -16.10 -0.94
N ALA A 117 -24.28 -16.58 -0.90
CA ALA A 117 -23.76 -17.56 -1.84
C ALA A 117 -24.56 -18.87 -1.79
N LYS A 118 -24.92 -19.34 -0.59
CA LYS A 118 -25.79 -20.51 -0.41
C LYS A 118 -27.18 -20.30 -1.02
N LYS A 119 -27.80 -19.14 -0.81
CA LYS A 119 -29.11 -18.81 -1.41
C LYS A 119 -29.03 -18.79 -2.93
N ARG A 120 -28.03 -18.12 -3.51
CA ARG A 120 -27.80 -18.09 -4.96
C ARG A 120 -27.60 -19.49 -5.54
N ALA A 121 -26.84 -20.35 -4.85
CA ALA A 121 -26.60 -21.73 -5.28
C ALA A 121 -27.90 -22.57 -5.28
N VAL A 122 -28.76 -22.42 -4.27
CA VAL A 122 -30.07 -23.09 -4.23
C VAL A 122 -30.97 -22.59 -5.36
N GLU A 123 -31.08 -21.26 -5.56
CA GLU A 123 -31.87 -20.68 -6.64
C GLU A 123 -31.40 -21.13 -8.03
N GLU A 124 -30.07 -21.24 -8.23
CA GLU A 124 -29.50 -21.77 -9.46
C GLU A 124 -29.84 -23.24 -9.66
N PHE A 125 -29.74 -24.05 -8.61
CA PHE A 125 -30.11 -25.46 -8.65
C PHE A 125 -31.60 -25.65 -9.00
N GLU A 126 -32.49 -24.89 -8.36
CA GLU A 126 -33.94 -24.92 -8.65
C GLU A 126 -34.23 -24.51 -10.10
N ARG A 127 -33.57 -23.46 -10.60
CA ARG A 127 -33.70 -23.01 -12.00
C ARG A 127 -33.31 -24.10 -13.00
N VAL A 128 -32.20 -24.80 -12.72
CA VAL A 128 -31.74 -25.93 -13.55
C VAL A 128 -32.74 -27.10 -13.48
N GLN A 129 -33.29 -27.42 -12.30
CA GLN A 129 -34.30 -28.48 -12.16
C GLN A 129 -35.62 -28.16 -12.87
N MET A 130 -36.02 -26.88 -12.90
CA MET A 130 -37.19 -26.40 -13.64
C MET A 130 -37.02 -26.43 -15.17
N GLY A 131 -35.88 -26.90 -15.69
CA GLY A 131 -35.63 -27.00 -17.14
C GLY A 131 -35.28 -25.66 -17.80
N LEU A 132 -35.02 -24.59 -17.03
CA LEU A 132 -34.45 -23.36 -17.56
C LEU A 132 -32.94 -23.59 -17.79
N GLN A 133 -32.56 -23.69 -19.06
CA GLN A 133 -31.20 -23.95 -19.55
C GLN A 133 -30.14 -23.12 -18.82
N ALA A 134 -29.24 -23.79 -18.08
CA ALA A 134 -28.00 -23.17 -17.64
C ALA A 134 -27.04 -23.10 -18.83
N LYS A 135 -26.62 -21.89 -19.20
CA LYS A 135 -25.53 -21.68 -20.16
C LYS A 135 -24.22 -22.07 -19.48
N VAL A 136 -23.66 -23.22 -19.82
CA VAL A 136 -22.40 -23.70 -19.26
C VAL A 136 -21.27 -23.19 -20.15
N GLY A 137 -20.81 -21.97 -19.87
CA GLY A 137 -19.76 -21.30 -20.65
C GLY A 137 -20.24 -20.71 -21.98
N ALA A 138 -19.34 -20.00 -22.67
CA ALA A 138 -19.64 -19.34 -23.93
C ALA A 138 -20.02 -20.37 -25.01
N GLY A 139 -21.31 -20.44 -25.34
CA GLY A 139 -21.84 -21.20 -26.47
C GLY A 139 -22.29 -22.64 -26.21
N ARG A 140 -22.46 -23.08 -24.95
CA ARG A 140 -22.98 -24.42 -24.66
C ARG A 140 -24.20 -24.36 -23.75
N SER A 141 -25.30 -24.99 -24.17
CA SER A 141 -26.55 -25.02 -23.42
C SER A 141 -26.92 -26.47 -23.07
N ILE A 142 -27.32 -26.70 -21.81
CA ILE A 142 -27.80 -28.01 -21.37
C ILE A 142 -29.30 -28.07 -21.68
N VAL A 143 -29.69 -28.96 -22.59
CA VAL A 143 -31.06 -29.03 -23.12
C VAL A 143 -31.87 -30.17 -22.48
N GLY A 144 -31.23 -31.09 -21.77
CA GLY A 144 -31.93 -32.11 -20.99
C GLY A 144 -31.05 -33.16 -20.34
N ARG A 145 -31.65 -33.98 -19.46
CA ARG A 145 -31.00 -35.09 -18.74
C ARG A 145 -31.84 -36.36 -18.88
N HIS A 146 -31.26 -37.43 -19.44
CA HIS A 146 -31.91 -38.73 -19.54
C HIS A 146 -31.20 -39.73 -18.62
N SER A 147 -31.94 -40.24 -17.63
CA SER A 147 -31.61 -41.29 -16.63
C SER A 147 -30.29 -41.15 -15.86
N SER A 148 -29.15 -40.95 -16.53
CA SER A 148 -27.83 -40.70 -15.93
C SER A 148 -26.91 -39.80 -16.77
N THR A 149 -27.29 -39.41 -17.99
CA THR A 149 -26.43 -38.65 -18.93
C THR A 149 -27.01 -37.26 -19.20
N VAL A 150 -26.16 -36.24 -19.14
CA VAL A 150 -26.49 -34.84 -19.46
C VAL A 150 -26.23 -34.59 -20.94
N VAL A 151 -27.23 -34.09 -21.67
CA VAL A 151 -27.11 -33.74 -23.09
C VAL A 151 -26.77 -32.25 -23.19
N VAL A 152 -25.61 -31.96 -23.78
CA VAL A 152 -25.12 -30.59 -24.00
C VAL A 152 -25.17 -30.33 -25.50
N GLU A 153 -25.91 -29.31 -25.93
CA GLU A 153 -25.82 -28.78 -27.29
C GLU A 153 -24.75 -27.67 -27.34
N GLU A 154 -23.85 -27.76 -28.32
CA GLU A 154 -22.91 -26.70 -28.66
C GLU A 154 -23.54 -25.81 -29.73
N ASP A 155 -23.79 -24.54 -29.40
CA ASP A 155 -24.21 -23.53 -30.36
C ASP A 155 -23.00 -23.16 -31.23
N VAL A 156 -22.90 -23.75 -32.43
CA VAL A 156 -21.91 -23.34 -33.43
C VAL A 156 -22.28 -21.94 -33.92
N VAL A 157 -21.61 -20.91 -33.35
CA VAL A 157 -21.72 -19.53 -33.82
C VAL A 157 -21.11 -19.45 -35.22
N GLY A 158 -21.95 -19.62 -36.24
CA GLY A 158 -21.62 -19.39 -37.64
C GLY A 158 -21.37 -17.90 -37.87
N GLY A 159 -20.08 -17.53 -37.93
CA GLY A 159 -19.64 -16.23 -38.43
C GLY A 159 -20.03 -16.08 -39.91
N LYS A 160 -20.66 -14.96 -40.23
CA LYS A 160 -20.81 -14.42 -41.58
C LYS A 160 -19.88 -13.24 -41.74
#